data_AF-A0A7G2K168-F1
#
_entry.id   AF-A0A7G2K168-F1
#
_cell.length_a   1.000
_cell.length_b   1.000
_cell.length_c   1.000
_cell.angle_alpha   90.00
_cell.angle_beta   90.00
_cell.angle_gamma   90.00
#
_symmetry.space_group_name_H-M   'P 1'
#
loop_
_entity.id
_entity.type
_entity.pdbx_description
1 polymer ?
#
loop_
_entity_poly.entity_id
_entity_poly.type
_entity_poly.pdbx_seq_one_letter_code
_entity_poly.pdbx_strand_id
1 'polypeptide(L)'
;LTLTRPSKDGSKAKSEVGTVKLFNPSLNQTAKERVKAAAGYNIYQPRMEYGKNIYLGDQGKGTLTIENNINQGAGGLYFEGDFVVKPSDNNVTWQGAGISVGEESTVEWQVHNPEGDRLS
;
A
#
# COMPACT_ATOMS: atom_id res chain seq x y z
N LEU A 1 5.23 6.91 -2.97
CA LEU A 1 4.58 6.19 -4.07
C LEU A 1 4.27 7.19 -5.15
N THR A 2 4.70 6.92 -6.38
CA THR A 2 4.43 7.79 -7.53
C THR A 2 3.64 6.98 -8.55
N LEU A 3 2.38 7.38 -8.80
CA LEU A 3 1.56 6.74 -9.83
C LEU A 3 1.75 7.48 -11.15
N THR A 4 2.14 6.75 -12.19
CA THR A 4 2.22 7.25 -13.56
C THR A 4 1.24 6.48 -14.43
N ARG A 5 0.35 7.21 -15.10
CA ARG A 5 -0.64 6.63 -16.03
C ARG A 5 -0.29 6.91 -17.48
N PRO A 6 -0.39 5.93 -18.38
CA PRO A 6 -0.20 6.15 -19.80
C PRO A 6 -1.24 7.14 -20.34
N SER A 7 -0.85 7.94 -21.32
CA SER A 7 -1.79 8.83 -21.98
C SER A 7 -2.67 8.07 -22.97
N LYS A 8 -3.97 8.37 -22.99
CA LYS A 8 -4.94 7.78 -23.91
C LYS A 8 -4.90 8.39 -25.32
N ASP A 9 -4.30 9.57 -25.49
CA ASP A 9 -4.32 10.35 -26.73
C ASP A 9 -2.92 10.64 -27.31
N GLY A 10 -1.88 9.97 -26.80
CA GLY A 10 -0.49 10.18 -27.24
C GLY A 10 0.20 11.39 -26.61
N SER A 11 -0.46 12.11 -25.70
CA SER A 11 0.18 13.15 -24.88
C SER A 11 1.12 12.57 -23.81
N LYS A 12 1.84 13.42 -23.08
CA LYS A 12 2.75 12.95 -22.00
C LYS A 12 1.96 12.26 -20.88
N ALA A 13 2.53 11.19 -20.34
CA ALA A 13 1.99 10.49 -19.18
C ALA A 13 1.79 11.47 -18.00
N LYS A 14 0.70 11.28 -17.24
CA LYS A 14 0.37 12.11 -16.09
C LYS A 14 0.78 11.40 -14.80
N SER A 15 1.43 12.15 -13.90
CA SER A 15 1.75 11.68 -12.56
C SER A 15 0.75 12.25 -11.55
N GLU A 16 0.28 11.40 -10.64
CA GLU A 16 -0.63 11.80 -9.56
C GLU A 16 0.07 11.72 -8.21
N VAL A 17 -0.14 12.74 -7.38
CA VAL A 17 0.42 12.82 -6.03
C VAL A 17 -0.73 12.85 -5.04
N GLY A 18 -0.71 11.88 -4.11
CA GLY A 18 -1.63 11.81 -2.98
C GLY A 18 -0.86 11.51 -1.70
N THR A 19 -1.41 11.93 -0.56
CA THR A 19 -0.85 11.61 0.76
C THR A 19 -1.66 10.50 1.41
N VAL A 20 -0.96 9.50 1.95
CA VAL A 20 -1.54 8.36 2.67
C VAL A 20 -0.85 8.21 4.03
N LYS A 21 -1.61 7.81 5.04
CA LYS A 21 -1.05 7.45 6.35
C LYS A 21 -0.45 6.04 6.26
N LEU A 22 0.77 5.89 6.75
CA LEU A 22 1.54 4.63 6.76
C LEU A 22 1.57 4.04 8.18
N PHE A 23 2.40 3.05 8.44
CA PHE A 23 2.73 2.67 9.81
C PHE A 23 3.29 3.88 10.59
N ASN A 24 2.92 4.01 11.86
CA ASN A 24 3.40 5.12 12.70
C ASN A 24 4.16 4.62 13.94
N PRO A 25 5.51 4.64 13.92
CA PRO A 25 6.32 4.14 15.04
C PRO A 25 6.17 4.96 16.33
N SER A 26 5.67 6.19 16.25
CA SER A 26 5.45 7.06 17.40
C SER A 26 4.19 6.71 18.20
N LEU A 27 3.33 5.82 17.68
CA LEU A 27 2.16 5.31 18.39
C LEU A 27 2.50 4.03 19.15
N ASN A 28 1.72 3.74 20.20
CA ASN A 28 1.89 2.53 20.99
C ASN A 28 1.72 1.26 20.13
N GLN A 29 2.51 0.24 20.46
CA GLN A 29 2.38 -1.08 19.84
C GLN A 29 1.02 -1.71 20.11
N THR A 30 0.54 -1.57 21.34
CA THR A 30 -0.78 -2.00 21.77
C THR A 30 -1.44 -0.90 22.58
N ALA A 31 -2.75 -0.78 22.47
CA ALA A 31 -3.55 0.07 23.35
C ALA A 31 -4.91 -0.59 23.61
N LYS A 32 -5.60 -0.13 24.64
CA LYS A 32 -6.97 -0.56 24.93
C LYS A 32 -7.95 0.45 24.34
N GLU A 33 -8.90 -0.02 23.54
CA GLU A 33 -9.96 0.85 23.03
C GLU A 33 -10.84 1.38 24.17
N ARG A 34 -11.31 2.63 24.04
CA ARG A 34 -12.28 3.20 24.97
C ARG A 34 -13.68 2.72 24.61
N VAL A 35 -14.07 1.55 25.11
CA VAL A 35 -15.40 0.99 24.85
C VAL A 35 -16.43 1.53 25.85
N LYS A 36 -17.64 1.84 25.38
CA LYS A 36 -18.81 2.13 26.23
C LYS A 36 -19.72 0.91 26.48
N ALA A 37 -19.51 -0.22 25.80
CA ALA A 37 -20.33 -1.43 25.97
C ALA A 37 -19.46 -2.70 25.91
N ALA A 38 -19.71 -3.61 26.86
CA ALA A 38 -19.03 -4.87 27.16
C ALA A 38 -17.60 -4.78 27.72
N ALA A 39 -17.43 -5.27 28.95
CA ALA A 39 -16.13 -5.51 29.57
C ALA A 39 -15.42 -6.66 28.84
N GLY A 40 -14.25 -6.39 28.25
CA GLY A 40 -13.46 -7.38 27.50
C GLY A 40 -12.04 -6.89 27.20
N TYR A 41 -11.17 -7.80 26.75
CA TYR A 41 -9.82 -7.50 26.25
C TYR A 41 -9.91 -6.83 24.86
N ASN A 42 -10.17 -5.52 24.83
CA ASN A 42 -10.26 -4.73 23.60
C ASN A 42 -8.89 -4.12 23.26
N ILE A 43 -7.90 -4.98 23.00
CA ILE A 43 -6.54 -4.57 22.63
C ILE A 43 -6.50 -4.39 21.11
N TYR A 44 -6.01 -3.23 20.66
CA TYR A 44 -5.76 -2.93 19.26
C TYR A 44 -4.30 -2.51 19.04
N GLN A 45 -3.86 -2.36 17.78
CA GLN A 45 -2.47 -2.03 17.43
C GLN A 45 -2.37 -0.65 16.76
N PRO A 46 -2.33 0.45 17.54
CA PRO A 46 -2.40 1.82 17.02
C PRO A 46 -1.41 2.13 15.90
N ARG A 47 -0.15 1.72 16.06
CA ARG A 47 0.91 1.95 15.07
C ARG A 47 0.67 1.24 13.73
N MET A 48 0.03 0.08 13.74
CA MET A 48 -0.33 -0.68 12.54
C MET A 48 -1.57 -0.09 11.88
N GLU A 49 -2.62 0.16 12.66
CA GLU A 49 -3.93 0.64 12.18
C GLU A 49 -3.94 2.12 11.72
N TYR A 50 -2.88 2.86 12.03
CA TYR A 50 -2.65 4.19 11.45
C TYR A 50 -2.55 4.12 9.93
N GLY A 51 -1.98 3.02 9.40
CA GLY A 51 -1.89 2.71 7.99
C GLY A 51 -3.25 2.69 7.30
N LYS A 52 -3.29 3.12 6.03
CA LYS A 52 -4.51 3.13 5.21
C LYS A 52 -4.34 2.40 3.90
N ASN A 53 -5.44 1.86 3.40
CA ASN A 53 -5.50 1.22 2.10
C ASN A 53 -5.33 2.23 0.98
N ILE A 54 -4.77 1.78 -0.13
CA ILE A 54 -4.70 2.55 -1.38
C ILE A 54 -5.37 1.72 -2.47
N TYR A 55 -6.26 2.37 -3.22
CA TYR A 55 -6.96 1.79 -4.35
C TYR A 55 -6.43 2.44 -5.63
N LEU A 56 -5.98 1.60 -6.56
CA LEU A 56 -5.32 2.01 -7.80
C LEU A 56 -6.11 1.42 -8.97
N GLY A 57 -6.78 2.30 -9.70
CA GLY A 57 -7.50 1.95 -10.93
C GLY A 57 -6.79 2.46 -12.17
N ASP A 58 -6.66 1.64 -13.20
CA ASP A 58 -6.25 2.07 -14.55
C ASP A 58 -6.97 1.25 -15.64
N GLN A 59 -7.18 1.86 -16.82
CA GLN A 59 -7.81 1.19 -17.98
C GLN A 59 -6.82 0.86 -19.10
N GLY A 60 -5.58 1.31 -18.96
CA GLY A 60 -4.43 0.87 -19.75
C GLY A 60 -3.51 0.05 -18.84
N LYS A 61 -2.21 0.33 -18.91
CA LYS A 61 -1.20 -0.30 -18.05
C LYS A 61 -0.49 0.76 -17.21
N GLY A 62 -0.91 0.91 -15.95
CA GLY A 62 -0.35 1.85 -15.00
C GLY A 62 1.06 1.47 -14.54
N THR A 63 1.82 2.43 -14.01
CA THR A 63 3.09 2.18 -13.33
C THR A 63 3.10 2.82 -11.95
N LEU A 64 3.33 2.02 -10.91
CA LEU A 64 3.55 2.47 -9.55
C LEU A 64 5.04 2.37 -9.22
N THR A 65 5.69 3.51 -8.97
CA THR A 65 7.07 3.54 -8.48
C THR A 65 7.09 3.68 -6.96
N ILE A 66 7.83 2.78 -6.29
CA ILE A 66 8.11 2.85 -4.86
C ILE A 66 9.51 3.46 -4.67
N GLU A 67 9.54 4.70 -4.19
CA GLU A 67 10.77 5.51 -4.12
C GLU A 67 11.62 5.25 -2.86
N ASN A 68 11.01 4.69 -1.81
CA ASN A 68 11.63 4.48 -0.50
C ASN A 68 11.02 3.23 0.14
N ASN A 69 11.68 2.68 1.16
CA ASN A 69 11.10 1.62 1.98
C ASN A 69 9.75 2.05 2.57
N ILE A 70 8.72 1.25 2.34
CA ILE A 70 7.37 1.50 2.83
C ILE A 70 6.98 0.41 3.82
N ASN A 71 6.57 0.83 5.02
CA ASN A 71 5.75 0.01 5.91
C ASN A 71 4.38 0.66 6.00
N GLN A 72 3.37 0.01 5.42
CA GLN A 72 1.99 0.49 5.35
C GLN A 72 1.14 0.05 6.54
N GLY A 73 1.74 -0.67 7.51
CA GLY A 73 1.04 -1.20 8.68
C GLY A 73 -0.07 -2.15 8.27
N ALA A 74 -1.28 -1.92 8.79
CA ALA A 74 -2.48 -2.69 8.42
C ALA A 74 -3.13 -2.21 7.11
N GLY A 75 -2.55 -1.24 6.41
CA GLY A 75 -3.01 -0.82 5.09
C GLY A 75 -2.47 -1.74 3.99
N GLY A 76 -3.31 -2.01 2.98
CA GLY A 76 -2.95 -2.80 1.79
C GLY A 76 -3.04 -2.01 0.47
N LEU A 77 -2.63 -2.66 -0.62
CA LEU A 77 -2.77 -2.15 -1.98
C LEU A 77 -3.85 -2.94 -2.73
N TYR A 78 -4.75 -2.23 -3.40
CA TYR A 78 -5.82 -2.81 -4.21
C TYR A 78 -5.67 -2.31 -5.64
N PHE A 79 -5.55 -3.22 -6.59
CA PHE A 79 -5.36 -2.93 -8.01
C PHE A 79 -6.57 -3.37 -8.82
N GLU A 80 -7.11 -2.43 -9.60
CA GLU A 80 -8.14 -2.65 -10.61
C GLU A 80 -7.57 -2.22 -11.97
N GLY A 81 -7.33 -3.16 -12.87
CA GLY A 81 -6.61 -2.98 -14.13
C GLY A 81 -5.12 -3.39 -14.05
N ASP A 82 -4.41 -3.24 -15.16
CA ASP A 82 -3.04 -3.73 -15.28
C ASP A 82 -2.01 -2.74 -14.73
N PHE A 83 -1.03 -3.25 -13.98
CA PHE A 83 0.04 -2.45 -13.40
C PHE A 83 1.42 -3.10 -13.48
N VAL A 84 2.45 -2.25 -13.58
CA VAL A 84 3.82 -2.58 -13.18
C VAL A 84 4.13 -1.86 -11.88
N VAL A 85 4.53 -2.61 -10.85
CA VAL A 85 5.02 -2.05 -9.60
C VAL A 85 6.51 -2.27 -9.53
N LYS A 86 7.27 -1.16 -9.52
CA LYS A 86 8.73 -1.19 -9.56
C LYS A 86 9.34 -0.34 -8.45
N PRO A 87 10.51 -0.73 -7.93
CA PRO A 87 11.24 0.11 -7.02
C PRO A 87 12.04 1.18 -7.78
N SER A 88 12.42 2.26 -7.09
CA SER A 88 13.44 3.22 -7.57
C SER A 88 14.84 2.63 -7.56
N ASP A 89 15.12 1.69 -6.63
CA ASP A 89 16.37 0.94 -6.53
C ASP A 89 16.16 -0.46 -5.92
N ASN A 90 17.14 -1.36 -6.09
CA ASN A 90 17.01 -2.77 -5.69
C ASN A 90 16.91 -3.01 -4.18
N ASN A 91 17.14 -2.00 -3.34
CA ASN A 91 17.05 -2.14 -1.88
C ASN A 91 15.68 -1.70 -1.34
N VAL A 92 14.82 -1.13 -2.20
CA VAL A 92 13.49 -0.71 -1.79
C VAL A 92 12.60 -1.92 -1.50
N THR A 93 12.03 -1.91 -0.31
CA THR A 93 11.03 -2.89 0.14
C THR A 93 9.65 -2.28 0.34
N TRP A 94 8.61 -3.08 0.17
CA TRP A 94 7.25 -2.75 0.61
C TRP A 94 6.74 -3.82 1.58
N GLN A 95 6.09 -3.36 2.65
CA GLN A 95 5.39 -4.17 3.65
C GLN A 95 4.01 -3.55 3.90
N GLY A 96 2.99 -4.40 4.02
CA GLY A 96 1.63 -3.99 4.34
C GLY A 96 0.74 -5.19 4.61
N ALA A 97 -0.58 -4.97 4.70
CA ALA A 97 -1.54 -6.04 4.96
C ALA A 97 -1.63 -7.08 3.84
N GLY A 98 -1.33 -6.65 2.61
CA GLY A 98 -1.32 -7.52 1.43
C GLY A 98 -1.62 -6.75 0.14
N ILE A 99 -1.61 -7.50 -0.97
CA ILE A 99 -1.93 -7.01 -2.30
C ILE A 99 -3.17 -7.73 -2.80
N SER A 100 -4.18 -6.97 -3.18
CA SER A 100 -5.39 -7.47 -3.84
C SER A 100 -5.36 -7.06 -5.31
N VAL A 101 -5.56 -8.04 -6.19
CA VAL A 101 -5.62 -7.86 -7.65
C VAL A 101 -7.02 -8.24 -8.12
N GLY A 102 -7.68 -7.35 -8.84
CA GLY A 102 -9.01 -7.59 -9.41
C GLY A 102 -9.03 -8.77 -10.40
N GLU A 103 -10.21 -9.35 -10.61
CA GLU A 103 -10.42 -10.60 -11.38
C GLU A 103 -9.81 -10.58 -12.79
N GLU A 104 -9.92 -9.45 -13.49
CA GLU A 104 -9.45 -9.27 -14.87
C GLU A 104 -8.17 -8.40 -14.93
N SER A 105 -7.38 -8.39 -13.85
CA SER A 105 -6.23 -7.50 -13.69
C SER A 105 -4.92 -8.28 -13.57
N THR A 106 -3.83 -7.72 -14.10
CA THR A 106 -2.47 -8.25 -13.92
C THR A 106 -1.56 -7.24 -13.24
N VAL A 107 -0.87 -7.67 -12.18
CA VAL A 107 0.15 -6.86 -11.50
C VAL A 107 1.52 -7.52 -11.65
N GLU A 108 2.41 -6.87 -12.38
CA GLU A 108 3.83 -7.24 -12.44
C GLU A 108 4.54 -6.63 -11.22
N TRP A 109 4.83 -7.46 -10.22
CA TRP A 109 5.41 -7.03 -8.96
C TRP A 109 6.93 -7.25 -8.92
N GLN A 110 7.70 -6.16 -8.86
CA GLN A 110 9.18 -6.18 -8.91
C GLN A 110 9.82 -5.69 -7.60
N VAL A 111 9.04 -5.52 -6.52
CA VAL A 111 9.52 -4.95 -5.25
C VAL A 111 9.74 -6.06 -4.21
N HIS A 112 10.82 -5.98 -3.44
CA HIS A 112 11.06 -6.94 -2.35
C HIS A 112 10.15 -6.68 -1.14
N ASN A 113 9.94 -7.70 -0.31
CA ASN A 113 9.40 -7.53 1.05
C ASN A 113 10.53 -7.72 2.09
N PRO A 114 10.42 -7.14 3.29
CA PRO A 114 11.42 -7.32 4.34
C PRO A 114 11.59 -8.77 4.79
N GLU A 115 12.76 -9.13 5.32
CA GLU A 115 13.00 -10.45 5.89
C GLU A 115 12.03 -10.74 7.06
N GLY A 116 11.46 -11.95 7.08
CA GLY A 116 10.48 -12.37 8.10
C GLY A 116 9.07 -11.81 7.90
N ASP A 117 8.86 -10.92 6.91
CA ASP A 117 7.54 -10.51 6.46
C ASP A 117 6.93 -11.56 5.52
N ARG A 118 5.60 -11.70 5.57
CA ARG A 118 4.86 -12.52 4.61
C ARG A 118 3.94 -11.64 3.79
N LEU A 119 4.31 -11.44 2.52
CA LEU A 119 3.41 -10.84 1.55
C LEU A 119 2.18 -11.73 1.38
N SER A 120 1.01 -11.16 1.66
CA SER A 120 -0.29 -11.82 1.52
C SER A 120 -1.06 -11.29 0.32
#